data_AF-A0A1Q6K5L7-F1
#
_entry.id   AF-A0A1Q6K5L7-F1
#
_cell.length_a   1.000
_cell.length_b   1.000
_cell.length_c   1.000
_cell.angle_alpha   90.00
_cell.angle_beta   90.00
_cell.angle_gamma   90.00
#
_symmetry.space_group_name_H-M   'P 1'
#
loop_
_entity.id
_entity.type
_entity.pdbx_description
1 polymer ?
#
loop_
_entity_poly.entity_id
_entity_poly.type
_entity_poly.pdbx_seq_one_letter_code
_entity_poly.pdbx_strand_id
1 'polypeptide(L)'
;MKSNKLDKVYLVVFLILEFIIFFVFKYFDISDIKIFIITQLVFVILFSILYFVITLFIEKLASRKFCIKYNKIMREYQKSDNAKIFYDKLKNMKEKPIGDDIQNTYFLSLATAAYKNGENEEALKYLDMIKTDDVHILKVIEDERQTILGKGKNRA
;
A
#
# COMPACT_ATOMS: atom_id res chain seq x y z
N MET A 1 3.09 0.66 -4.21
CA MET A 1 4.55 0.76 -4.51
C MET A 1 5.15 -0.61 -4.27
N LYS A 2 5.25 -1.44 -5.32
CA LYS A 2 5.83 -2.80 -5.23
C LYS A 2 7.23 -2.71 -4.65
N SER A 3 7.53 -3.56 -3.67
CA SER A 3 8.86 -3.62 -3.06
C SER A 3 9.85 -4.14 -4.09
N ASN A 4 10.56 -3.23 -4.75
CA ASN A 4 11.58 -3.53 -5.78
C ASN A 4 12.67 -4.52 -5.27
N LYS A 5 12.79 -4.71 -3.95
CA LYS A 5 13.68 -5.70 -3.34
C LYS A 5 13.12 -7.11 -3.40
N LEU A 6 11.81 -7.29 -3.20
CA LEU A 6 11.17 -8.60 -3.22
C LEU A 6 11.16 -9.17 -4.64
N ASP A 7 10.90 -8.33 -5.63
CA ASP A 7 10.93 -8.71 -7.05
C ASP A 7 12.32 -9.15 -7.49
N LYS A 8 13.38 -8.48 -7.01
CA LYS A 8 14.77 -8.88 -7.25
C LYS A 8 15.11 -10.21 -6.61
N VAL A 9 14.74 -10.42 -5.34
CA VAL A 9 14.97 -11.70 -4.65
C VAL A 9 14.24 -12.83 -5.37
N TYR A 10 13.01 -12.58 -5.79
CA TYR A 10 12.20 -13.53 -6.54
C TYR A 10 12.88 -13.96 -7.84
N LEU A 11 13.35 -12.99 -8.64
CA LEU A 11 14.04 -13.26 -9.90
C LEU A 11 15.34 -14.06 -9.68
N VAL A 12 16.12 -13.73 -8.65
CA VAL A 12 17.35 -14.47 -8.33
C VAL A 12 17.03 -15.92 -7.94
N VAL A 13 16.03 -16.13 -7.08
CA VAL A 13 15.61 -17.48 -6.67
C VAL A 13 15.07 -18.27 -7.86
N PHE A 14 14.28 -17.64 -8.73
CA PHE A 14 13.79 -18.24 -9.97
C PHE A 14 14.94 -18.78 -10.83
N LEU A 15 15.94 -17.94 -11.12
CA LEU A 15 17.09 -18.32 -11.95
C LEU A 15 17.91 -19.46 -11.32
N ILE A 16 18.08 -19.45 -10.00
CA ILE A 16 18.78 -20.53 -9.29
C ILE A 16 18.01 -21.86 -9.43
N LEU A 17 16.68 -21.83 -9.27
CA LEU A 17 15.85 -23.02 -9.41
C LEU A 17 15.83 -23.55 -10.85
N GLU A 18 15.72 -22.66 -11.84
CA GLU A 18 15.84 -22.99 -13.26
C GLU A 18 17.18 -23.70 -13.57
N PHE A 19 18.28 -23.14 -13.05
CA PHE A 19 19.60 -23.72 -13.20
C PHE A 19 19.69 -25.13 -12.58
N ILE A 20 19.09 -25.32 -11.40
CA ILE A 20 19.02 -26.63 -10.72
C ILE A 20 18.21 -27.62 -11.56
N ILE A 21 17.03 -27.23 -12.08
CA ILE A 21 16.18 -28.10 -12.90
C ILE A 21 16.96 -28.55 -14.14
N PHE A 22 17.64 -27.63 -14.83
CA PHE A 22 18.49 -27.96 -15.98
C PHE A 22 19.58 -28.98 -15.62
N PHE A 23 20.26 -28.79 -14.49
CA PHE A 23 21.31 -29.71 -14.02
C PHE A 23 20.77 -31.09 -13.66
N VAL A 24 19.57 -31.16 -13.04
CA VAL A 24 18.90 -32.41 -12.69
C VAL A 24 18.57 -33.21 -13.95
N PHE A 25 18.00 -32.59 -14.98
CA PHE A 25 17.71 -33.26 -16.25
C PHE A 25 18.97 -33.82 -16.91
N LYS A 26 20.05 -33.04 -16.91
CA LYS A 26 21.36 -33.48 -17.41
C LYS A 26 21.94 -34.64 -16.61
N TYR A 27 21.79 -34.63 -15.27
CA TYR A 27 22.30 -35.67 -14.39
C TYR A 27 21.57 -37.01 -14.56
N PHE A 28 20.25 -36.98 -14.75
CA PHE A 28 19.42 -38.19 -14.94
C PHE A 28 19.34 -38.68 -16.40
N ASP A 29 20.10 -38.08 -17.31
CA ASP A 29 20.15 -38.40 -18.75
C ASP A 29 18.76 -38.42 -19.41
N ILE A 30 17.86 -37.55 -18.92
CA ILE A 30 16.51 -37.40 -19.46
C ILE A 30 16.62 -36.60 -20.76
N SER A 31 16.67 -37.31 -21.88
CA SER A 31 16.83 -36.73 -23.21
C SER A 31 15.50 -36.34 -23.89
N ASP A 32 14.35 -36.65 -23.28
CA ASP A 32 13.05 -36.30 -23.85
C ASP A 32 12.76 -34.80 -23.67
N ILE A 33 12.96 -34.07 -24.77
CA ILE A 33 12.73 -32.63 -24.84
C ILE A 33 11.27 -32.23 -24.55
N LYS A 34 10.30 -33.11 -24.83
CA LYS A 34 8.88 -32.82 -24.52
C LYS A 34 8.65 -32.83 -23.02
N ILE A 35 9.24 -33.79 -22.30
CA ILE A 35 9.17 -33.86 -20.84
C ILE A 35 9.82 -32.62 -20.24
N PHE A 36 10.99 -32.22 -20.72
CA PHE A 36 11.66 -31.00 -20.26
C PHE A 36 10.78 -29.76 -20.45
N ILE A 37 10.19 -29.56 -21.63
CA ILE A 37 9.31 -28.42 -21.91
C ILE A 37 8.10 -28.42 -20.98
N ILE A 38 7.44 -29.57 -20.79
CA ILE A 38 6.27 -29.69 -19.90
C ILE A 38 6.66 -29.35 -18.45
N THR A 39 7.78 -29.89 -17.97
CA THR A 39 8.27 -29.61 -16.62
C THR A 39 8.55 -28.12 -16.42
N GLN A 40 9.16 -27.45 -17.39
CA GLN A 40 9.42 -26.01 -17.31
C GLN A 40 8.12 -25.20 -17.27
N LEU A 41 7.16 -25.54 -18.12
CA LEU A 41 5.88 -24.86 -18.18
C LEU A 41 5.11 -24.99 -16.84
N VAL A 42 5.09 -26.19 -16.27
CA VAL A 42 4.47 -26.45 -14.96
C VAL A 42 5.20 -25.70 -13.86
N PHE A 43 6.54 -25.69 -13.87
CA PHE A 43 7.35 -24.98 -12.89
C PHE A 43 7.07 -23.47 -12.89
N VAL A 44 7.09 -22.83 -14.06
CA VAL A 44 6.81 -21.39 -14.20
C VAL A 44 5.42 -21.04 -13.68
N ILE A 45 4.40 -21.84 -13.99
CA ILE A 45 3.02 -21.63 -13.52
C ILE A 45 2.96 -21.74 -12.00
N LEU A 46 3.46 -22.83 -11.42
CA LEU A 46 3.43 -23.06 -9.97
C LEU A 46 4.22 -21.98 -9.21
N PHE A 47 5.38 -21.60 -9.72
CA PHE A 47 6.24 -20.60 -9.11
C PHE A 47 5.62 -19.20 -9.17
N SER A 48 4.89 -18.89 -10.25
CA SER A 48 4.14 -17.64 -10.39
C SER A 48 2.97 -17.57 -9.40
N ILE A 49 2.22 -18.67 -9.25
CA ILE A 49 1.12 -18.76 -8.27
C ILE A 49 1.67 -18.59 -6.85
N LEU A 50 2.76 -19.29 -6.51
CA LEU A 50 3.39 -19.18 -5.20
C LEU A 50 3.81 -17.74 -4.87
N TYR A 51 4.44 -17.06 -5.82
CA TYR A 51 4.81 -15.66 -5.67
C TYR A 51 3.63 -14.72 -5.45
N PHE A 52 2.56 -14.93 -6.22
CA PHE A 52 1.34 -14.14 -6.07
C PHE A 52 0.76 -14.29 -4.66
N VAL A 53 0.65 -15.53 -4.16
CA VAL A 53 0.16 -15.82 -2.81
C VAL A 53 1.05 -15.18 -1.72
N ILE A 54 2.37 -15.30 -1.85
CA ILE A 54 3.32 -14.69 -0.90
C ILE A 54 3.18 -13.17 -0.89
N THR A 55 3.09 -12.55 -2.07
CA THR A 55 2.93 -11.10 -2.22
C THR A 55 1.65 -10.63 -1.53
N LEU A 56 0.52 -11.29 -1.78
CA LEU A 56 -0.75 -10.98 -1.11
C LEU A 56 -0.65 -11.10 0.41
N PHE A 57 0.03 -12.13 0.92
CA PHE A 57 0.24 -12.30 2.36
C PHE A 57 1.05 -11.15 2.96
N ILE A 58 2.12 -10.72 2.29
CA ILE A 58 2.98 -9.62 2.74
C ILE A 58 2.20 -8.31 2.72
N GLU A 59 1.43 -8.03 1.67
CA GLU A 59 0.57 -6.85 1.58
C GLU A 59 -0.46 -6.82 2.71
N LYS A 60 -1.13 -7.95 2.97
CA LYS A 60 -2.09 -8.08 4.06
C LYS A 60 -1.45 -7.86 5.44
N LEU A 61 -0.26 -8.40 5.66
CA LEU A 61 0.48 -8.20 6.91
C LEU A 61 0.92 -6.74 7.09
N ALA A 62 1.42 -6.11 6.04
CA ALA A 62 1.83 -4.71 6.07
C ALA A 62 0.63 -3.78 6.28
N SER A 63 -0.49 -4.02 5.59
CA SER A 63 -1.76 -3.32 5.79
C SER A 63 -2.25 -3.46 7.24
N ARG A 64 -2.24 -4.67 7.81
CA ARG A 64 -2.62 -4.89 9.21
C ARG A 64 -1.73 -4.11 10.19
N LYS A 65 -0.40 -4.12 9.98
CA LYS A 65 0.54 -3.36 10.82
C LYS A 65 0.27 -1.86 10.77
N PHE A 66 -0.01 -1.33 9.57
CA PHE A 66 -0.44 0.06 9.39
C PHE A 66 -1.73 0.35 10.18
N CYS A 67 -2.80 -0.43 9.98
CA CYS A 67 -4.09 -0.21 10.63
C CYS A 67 -3.99 -0.23 12.15
N ILE A 68 -3.19 -1.14 12.72
CA ILE A 68 -2.98 -1.20 14.18
C ILE A 68 -2.39 0.12 14.71
N LYS A 69 -1.36 0.64 14.03
CA LYS A 69 -0.72 1.90 14.45
C LYS A 69 -1.59 3.11 14.21
N TYR A 70 -2.20 3.20 13.03
CA TYR A 70 -3.13 4.27 12.69
C TYR A 70 -4.27 4.34 13.71
N ASN A 71 -4.91 3.21 14.02
CA ASN A 71 -5.99 3.16 15.01
C ASN A 71 -5.53 3.54 16.42
N LYS A 72 -4.29 3.21 16.79
CA LYS A 72 -3.69 3.65 18.07
C LYS A 72 -3.57 5.17 18.10
N ILE A 73 -3.01 5.77 17.05
CA ILE A 73 -2.85 7.24 16.93
C ILE A 73 -4.22 7.93 16.96
N MET A 74 -5.20 7.40 16.24
CA MET A 74 -6.57 7.93 16.23
C MET A 74 -7.22 7.90 17.62
N ARG A 75 -7.08 6.81 18.38
CA ARG A 75 -7.59 6.72 19.76
C ARG A 75 -6.91 7.71 20.71
N GLU A 76 -5.63 7.96 20.53
CA GLU A 76 -4.90 8.97 21.32
C GLU A 76 -5.38 10.38 20.96
N TYR A 77 -5.64 10.65 19.68
CA TYR A 77 -6.22 11.92 19.24
C TYR A 77 -7.63 12.13 19.81
N GLN A 78 -8.50 11.12 19.76
CA GLN A 78 -9.86 11.20 20.34
C GLN A 78 -9.88 11.55 21.83
N LYS A 79 -8.80 11.24 22.57
CA LYS A 79 -8.68 11.56 24.00
C LYS A 79 -8.04 12.92 24.27
N SER A 80 -7.15 13.37 23.39
CA SER A 80 -6.34 14.58 23.61
C SER A 80 -6.83 15.80 22.84
N ASP A 81 -7.58 15.58 21.76
CA ASP A 81 -7.99 16.56 20.72
C ASP A 81 -6.84 17.47 20.23
N ASN A 82 -5.60 16.99 20.31
CA ASN A 82 -4.43 17.75 19.89
C ASN A 82 -4.08 17.43 18.43
N ALA A 83 -4.52 18.30 17.52
CA ALA A 83 -4.30 18.14 16.07
C ALA A 83 -2.83 18.15 15.67
N LYS A 84 -1.96 18.88 16.39
CA LYS A 84 -0.53 18.97 16.11
C LYS A 84 0.18 17.65 16.38
N ILE A 85 -0.04 17.09 17.58
CA ILE A 85 0.53 15.78 17.95
C ILE A 85 -0.01 14.67 17.04
N PHE A 86 -1.29 14.74 16.67
CA PHE A 86 -1.90 13.79 15.76
C PHE A 86 -1.25 13.82 14.38
N TYR A 87 -1.11 15.02 13.80
CA TYR A 87 -0.46 15.23 12.51
C TYR A 87 0.99 14.74 12.51
N ASP A 88 1.78 15.11 13.52
CA ASP A 88 3.17 14.67 13.65
C ASP A 88 3.28 13.15 13.73
N LYS A 89 2.41 12.49 14.51
CA LYS A 89 2.41 11.02 14.62
C LYS A 89 2.02 10.33 13.32
N LEU A 90 1.02 10.85 12.61
CA LEU A 90 0.61 10.32 11.31
C LEU A 90 1.73 10.45 10.28
N LYS A 91 2.29 11.66 10.13
CA LYS A 91 3.35 11.96 9.15
C LYS A 91 4.61 11.14 9.37
N ASN A 92 4.92 10.83 10.63
CA ASN A 92 6.09 10.03 11.02
C ASN A 92 5.84 8.51 11.09
N MET A 93 4.68 8.01 10.63
CA MET A 93 4.48 6.57 10.56
C MET A 93 5.45 5.90 9.58
N LYS A 94 6.11 4.85 10.04
CA LYS A 94 7.04 4.05 9.23
C LYS A 94 6.30 3.19 8.21
N GLU A 95 5.15 2.68 8.61
CA GLU A 95 4.28 1.84 7.81
C GLU A 95 3.51 2.69 6.80
N LYS A 96 3.42 2.19 5.57
CA LYS A 96 2.67 2.86 4.50
C LYS A 96 1.26 2.27 4.39
N PRO A 97 0.25 3.10 4.11
CA PRO A 97 -1.08 2.60 3.78
C PRO A 97 -1.05 1.79 2.48
N ILE A 98 -1.66 0.60 2.50
CA ILE A 98 -1.76 -0.30 1.35
C ILE A 98 -3.25 -0.58 1.12
N GLY A 99 -3.70 -0.34 -0.11
CA GLY A 99 -5.11 -0.39 -0.51
C GLY A 99 -5.70 1.03 -0.60
N ASP A 100 -6.53 1.25 -1.62
CA ASP A 100 -7.02 2.58 -1.97
C ASP A 100 -7.86 3.19 -0.84
N ASP A 101 -8.77 2.42 -0.25
CA ASP A 101 -9.61 2.89 0.87
C ASP A 101 -8.79 3.34 2.09
N ILE A 102 -7.74 2.59 2.42
CA ILE A 102 -6.85 2.86 3.55
C ILE A 102 -6.00 4.10 3.25
N GLN A 103 -5.52 4.24 2.02
CA GLN A 103 -4.79 5.42 1.56
C GLN A 103 -5.66 6.67 1.62
N ASN A 104 -6.88 6.59 1.08
CA ASN A 104 -7.83 7.68 1.06
C ASN A 104 -8.19 8.13 2.47
N THR A 105 -8.48 7.19 3.38
CA THR A 105 -8.77 7.50 4.80
C THR A 105 -7.58 8.15 5.50
N TYR A 106 -6.37 7.67 5.20
CA TYR A 106 -5.14 8.23 5.76
C TYR A 106 -4.89 9.67 5.28
N PHE A 107 -5.02 9.93 3.97
CA PHE A 107 -4.84 11.25 3.40
C PHE A 107 -5.92 12.23 3.86
N LEU A 108 -7.16 11.78 3.98
CA LEU A 108 -8.23 12.59 4.58
C LEU A 108 -7.88 12.99 6.01
N SER A 109 -7.40 12.04 6.82
CA SER A 109 -6.97 12.32 8.20
C SER A 109 -5.81 13.32 8.28
N LEU A 110 -4.85 13.23 7.35
CA LEU A 110 -3.75 14.19 7.24
C LEU A 110 -4.24 15.57 6.81
N ALA A 111 -5.16 15.65 5.84
CA ALA A 111 -5.73 16.90 5.35
C ALA A 111 -6.46 17.63 6.48
N THR A 112 -7.37 16.95 7.19
CA THR A 112 -8.10 17.53 8.32
C THR A 112 -7.13 17.99 9.43
N ALA A 113 -6.09 17.20 9.74
CA ALA A 113 -5.12 17.56 10.77
C ALA A 113 -4.24 18.76 10.37
N ALA A 114 -3.78 18.81 9.13
CA ALA A 114 -3.02 19.93 8.58
C ALA A 114 -3.85 21.22 8.58
N TYR A 115 -5.12 21.14 8.17
CA TYR A 115 -6.05 22.28 8.22
C TYR A 115 -6.24 22.80 9.65
N LYS A 116 -6.48 21.91 10.63
CA LYS A 116 -6.60 22.29 12.05
C LYS A 116 -5.32 22.93 12.61
N ASN A 117 -4.17 22.64 12.02
CA ASN A 117 -2.89 23.26 12.38
C ASN A 117 -2.59 24.56 11.62
N GLY A 118 -3.47 24.99 10.70
CA GLY A 118 -3.29 26.17 9.86
C GLY A 118 -2.44 25.95 8.60
N GLU A 119 -2.06 24.70 8.29
CA GLU A 119 -1.26 24.33 7.11
C GLU A 119 -2.16 24.08 5.89
N ASN A 120 -2.88 25.12 5.44
CA ASN A 120 -3.91 25.00 4.40
C ASN A 120 -3.39 24.46 3.06
N GLU A 121 -2.19 24.88 2.62
CA GLU A 121 -1.59 24.39 1.38
C GLU A 121 -1.28 22.89 1.45
N GLU A 122 -0.77 22.43 2.59
CA GLU A 122 -0.44 21.02 2.77
C GLU A 122 -1.72 20.17 2.87
N ALA A 123 -2.77 20.70 3.50
CA ALA A 123 -4.09 20.07 3.55
C ALA A 123 -4.65 19.83 2.14
N LEU A 124 -4.58 20.83 1.26
CA LEU A 124 -5.04 20.69 -0.13
C LEU A 124 -4.24 19.64 -0.91
N LYS A 125 -2.92 19.59 -0.74
CA LYS A 125 -2.09 18.55 -1.36
C LYS A 125 -2.53 17.15 -0.95
N TYR A 126 -2.87 16.95 0.33
CA TYR A 126 -3.36 15.65 0.79
C TYR A 126 -4.72 15.30 0.20
N LEU A 127 -5.63 16.28 0.05
CA LEU A 127 -6.90 16.05 -0.64
C LEU A 127 -6.70 15.66 -2.12
N ASP A 128 -5.73 16.27 -2.82
CA ASP A 128 -5.39 15.91 -4.20
C ASP A 128 -4.81 14.49 -4.34
N MET A 129 -4.27 13.92 -3.25
CA MET A 129 -3.76 12.54 -3.23
C MET A 129 -4.86 11.49 -3.10
N ILE A 130 -6.08 11.87 -2.72
CA ILE A 130 -7.21 10.95 -2.57
C ILE A 130 -7.72 10.54 -3.96
N LYS A 131 -7.82 9.24 -4.19
CA LYS A 131 -8.30 8.68 -5.46
C LYS A 131 -9.52 7.83 -5.18
N THR A 132 -10.69 8.36 -5.49
CA THR A 132 -11.96 7.67 -5.27
C THR A 132 -12.95 8.04 -6.36
N ASP A 133 -13.70 7.04 -6.81
CA ASP A 133 -14.82 7.23 -7.74
C ASP A 133 -16.16 7.32 -6.98
N ASP A 134 -16.13 7.20 -5.64
CA ASP A 134 -17.32 7.27 -4.81
C ASP A 134 -17.82 8.73 -4.71
N VAL A 135 -19.00 8.96 -5.25
CA VAL A 135 -19.65 10.28 -5.31
C VAL A 135 -19.85 10.89 -3.92
N HIS A 136 -20.13 10.09 -2.90
CA HIS A 136 -20.30 10.58 -1.54
C HIS A 136 -18.97 11.05 -0.94
N ILE A 137 -17.90 10.30 -1.16
CA ILE A 137 -16.57 10.66 -0.66
C ILE A 137 -16.04 11.88 -1.42
N LEU A 138 -16.23 11.95 -2.73
CA LEU A 138 -15.90 13.12 -3.55
C LEU A 138 -16.57 14.39 -3.03
N LYS A 139 -17.83 14.31 -2.64
CA LYS A 139 -18.55 15.44 -2.05
C LYS A 139 -17.93 15.89 -0.72
N VAL A 140 -17.55 14.95 0.14
CA VAL A 140 -16.88 15.27 1.42
C VAL A 140 -15.53 15.94 1.19
N ILE A 141 -14.74 15.44 0.22
CA ILE A 141 -13.45 16.04 -0.15
C ILE A 141 -13.64 17.46 -0.67
N GLU A 142 -14.65 17.68 -1.51
CA GLU A 142 -14.92 19.01 -2.06
C GLU A 142 -15.41 19.97 -0.97
N ASP A 143 -16.29 19.52 -0.06
CA ASP A 143 -16.74 20.31 1.08
C ASP A 143 -15.56 20.71 2.00
N GLU A 144 -14.63 19.78 2.28
CA GLU A 144 -13.39 20.10 3.00
C GLU A 144 -12.51 21.08 2.23
N ARG A 145 -12.34 20.88 0.91
CA ARG A 145 -11.57 21.78 0.04
C ARG A 145 -12.12 23.20 0.08
N GLN A 146 -13.43 23.37 -0.05
CA GLN A 146 -14.08 24.69 0.00
C GLN A 146 -13.91 25.34 1.37
N THR A 147 -13.97 24.54 2.45
CA THR A 147 -13.72 25.01 3.81
C THR A 147 -12.28 25.53 3.96
N ILE A 148 -11.28 24.78 3.49
CA ILE A 148 -9.86 25.16 3.53
C ILE A 148 -9.58 26.41 2.69
N LEU A 149 -10.23 26.55 1.54
CA LEU A 149 -10.09 27.71 0.64
C LEU A 149 -10.86 28.95 1.13
N GLY A 150 -11.53 28.89 2.28
CA GLY A 150 -12.30 30.02 2.83
C GLY A 150 -13.57 30.36 2.04
N LYS A 151 -14.03 29.46 1.16
CA LYS A 151 -15.29 29.59 0.42
C LYS A 151 -16.45 28.82 1.08
N GLY A 152 -16.14 27.96 2.05
CA GLY A 152 -17.11 27.28 2.91
C GLY A 152 -17.69 28.24 3.93
N LYS A 153 -18.93 28.70 3.67
CA LYS A 153 -19.85 29.45 4.56
C LYS A 153 -19.27 29.91 5.90
N ASN A 154 -19.23 31.24 6.07
CA ASN A 154 -19.48 31.90 7.34
C ASN A 154 -20.52 31.13 8.15
N ARG A 155 -20.08 30.31 9.11
CA ARG A 155 -20.89 29.94 10.25
C ARG A 155 -20.59 31.00 11.31
N ALA A 156 -21.33 32.10 11.18
CA ALA A 156 -21.64 32.97 12.30
C ALA A 156 -22.45 32.20 13.34
#